data_AF-A0A7X9FR13-F1
#
_entry.id   AF-A0A7X9FR13-F1
#
_cell.length_a   1.000
_cell.length_b   1.000
_cell.length_c   1.000
_cell.angle_alpha   90.00
_cell.angle_beta   90.00
_cell.angle_gamma   90.00
#
_symmetry.space_group_name_H-M   'P 1'
#
loop_
_entity.id
_entity.type
_entity.pdbx_description
1 polymer ?
#
loop_
_entity_poly.entity_id
_entity_poly.type
_entity_poly.pdbx_seq_one_letter_code
_entity_poly.pdbx_strand_id
1 'polypeptide(L)'
;MIKLPTPKPLNPDADAEWAWQYVFPSKKLSIDPRSGETGRWHLYPSIMQDGVAKAVKRAGINKRVTCHTFRHSFANHLLDSGTDIRTVQVLLGHNDVKTTMIYTHVTLEKGVGTKSPLDFIIDDTESV
;
A
#
# COMPACT_ATOMS: atom_id res chain seq x y z
N MET A 1 20.54 -12.17 19.56
CA MET A 1 20.78 -12.57 18.16
C MET A 1 19.43 -12.59 17.46
N ILE A 2 19.35 -12.08 16.24
CA ILE A 2 18.09 -11.96 15.51
C ILE A 2 18.05 -13.13 14.54
N LYS A 3 17.17 -14.09 14.80
CA LYS A 3 17.05 -15.28 13.97
C LYS A 3 15.90 -15.09 12.99
N LEU A 4 16.19 -15.14 11.70
CA LEU A 4 15.16 -15.05 10.66
C LEU A 4 14.40 -16.39 10.57
N PRO A 5 13.11 -16.36 10.19
CA PRO A 5 12.32 -17.56 9.91
C PRO A 5 12.64 -18.24 8.56
N THR A 6 13.70 -17.83 7.87
CA THR A 6 14.11 -18.38 6.57
C THR A 6 14.98 -19.63 6.74
N PRO A 7 15.10 -20.50 5.72
CA PRO A 7 15.99 -21.66 5.78
C PRO A 7 17.38 -21.23 6.22
N LYS A 8 17.92 -21.94 7.23
CA LYS A 8 19.20 -21.61 7.86
C LYS A 8 20.27 -21.50 6.76
N PRO A 9 20.90 -20.33 6.59
CA PRO A 9 22.00 -20.19 5.64
C PRO A 9 23.13 -21.17 6.00
N LEU A 10 23.85 -21.65 4.98
CA LEU A 10 24.96 -22.60 5.15
C LEU A 10 26.08 -22.02 6.06
N ASN A 11 26.18 -20.69 6.11
CA ASN A 11 27.10 -19.97 6.99
C ASN A 11 26.52 -19.85 8.42
N PRO A 12 27.20 -20.36 9.46
CA PRO A 12 26.74 -20.27 10.86
C PRO A 12 26.56 -18.84 11.39
N ASP A 13 27.26 -17.84 10.83
CA ASP A 13 27.23 -16.45 11.32
C ASP A 13 26.25 -15.53 10.59
N ALA A 14 25.55 -16.02 9.57
CA ALA A 14 24.69 -15.18 8.74
C ALA A 14 23.51 -14.55 9.50
N ASP A 15 23.10 -15.11 10.64
CA ASP A 15 22.09 -14.51 11.54
C ASP A 15 22.57 -13.21 12.23
N ALA A 16 23.87 -12.89 12.17
CA ALA A 16 24.44 -11.65 12.69
C ALA A 16 24.69 -10.60 11.60
N GLU A 17 24.68 -11.01 10.34
CA GLU A 17 24.91 -10.13 9.20
C GLU A 17 23.69 -9.24 8.95
N TRP A 18 23.93 -7.95 8.68
CA TRP A 18 22.88 -6.96 8.42
C TRP A 18 21.97 -7.32 7.24
N ALA A 19 22.51 -7.99 6.22
CA ALA A 19 21.75 -8.44 5.05
C ALA A 19 20.58 -9.38 5.41
N TRP A 20 20.71 -10.07 6.55
CA TRP A 20 19.74 -11.02 7.07
C TRP A 20 18.96 -10.45 8.26
N GLN A 21 18.89 -9.12 8.38
CA GLN A 21 18.09 -8.45 9.41
C GLN A 21 16.83 -7.84 8.81
N TYR A 22 15.74 -7.86 9.58
CA TYR A 22 14.58 -7.06 9.21
C TYR A 22 14.95 -5.57 9.21
N VAL A 23 14.57 -4.86 8.14
CA VAL A 23 14.72 -3.40 8.03
C VAL A 23 13.97 -2.67 9.15
N PHE A 24 12.82 -3.22 9.56
CA PHE A 24 11.99 -2.69 10.64
C PHE A 24 11.85 -3.74 11.77
N PRO A 25 12.88 -3.90 12.59
CA PRO A 25 12.86 -4.90 13.64
C PRO A 25 12.04 -4.43 14.85
N SER A 26 11.33 -5.36 15.47
CA SER A 26 10.63 -5.14 16.74
C SER A 26 11.64 -4.83 17.85
N LYS A 27 11.27 -3.92 18.75
CA LYS A 27 12.08 -3.62 19.95
C LYS A 27 12.18 -4.82 20.90
N LYS A 28 11.18 -5.71 20.89
CA LYS A 28 11.11 -6.88 21.76
C LYS A 28 11.54 -8.13 21.00
N LEU A 29 12.31 -8.98 21.68
CA LEU A 29 12.55 -10.35 21.24
C LEU A 29 11.28 -11.17 21.46
N SER A 30 11.00 -12.10 20.56
CA SER A 30 9.89 -13.04 20.67
C SER A 30 10.38 -14.45 20.35
N ILE A 31 9.79 -15.41 21.05
CA ILE A 31 10.05 -16.83 20.87
C ILE A 31 9.21 -17.34 19.71
N ASP A 32 9.81 -18.08 18.78
CA ASP A 32 9.08 -18.81 17.75
C ASP A 32 8.34 -19.99 18.41
N PRO A 33 6.99 -20.06 18.33
CA PRO A 33 6.24 -21.18 18.89
C PRO A 33 6.51 -22.52 18.18
N ARG A 34 7.10 -22.53 16.97
CA ARG A 34 7.38 -23.76 16.22
C ARG A 34 8.76 -24.35 16.52
N SER A 35 9.78 -23.50 16.58
CA SER A 35 11.17 -23.92 16.81
C SER A 35 11.64 -23.76 18.25
N GLY A 36 10.92 -22.97 19.08
CA GLY A 36 11.33 -22.63 20.45
C GLY A 36 12.46 -21.61 20.52
N GLU A 37 12.92 -21.09 19.38
CA GLU A 37 14.08 -20.21 19.33
C GLU A 37 13.69 -18.75 19.59
N THR A 38 14.56 -18.02 20.31
CA THR A 38 14.37 -16.58 20.55
C THR A 38 14.94 -15.79 19.38
N GLY A 39 14.10 -14.97 18.74
CA GLY A 39 14.49 -14.12 17.62
C GLY A 39 13.94 -12.70 17.74
N ARG A 40 14.42 -11.80 16.85
CA ARG A 40 13.84 -10.46 16.69
C ARG A 40 13.03 -10.45 15.40
N TRP A 41 11.74 -10.22 15.55
CA TRP A 41 10.81 -10.25 14.44
C TRP A 41 10.62 -8.85 13.86
N HIS A 42 9.97 -8.76 12.69
CA HIS A 42 9.53 -7.47 12.18
C HIS A 42 8.49 -6.82 13.11
N LEU A 43 8.28 -5.51 12.96
CA LEU A 43 7.20 -4.81 13.66
C LEU A 43 5.83 -5.44 13.33
N TYR A 44 4.95 -5.49 14.32
CA TYR A 44 3.57 -5.93 14.11
C TYR A 44 2.84 -4.94 13.18
N PRO A 45 2.05 -5.43 12.19
CA PRO A 45 1.33 -4.57 11.26
C PRO A 45 0.38 -3.57 11.93
N SER A 46 -0.19 -3.93 13.08
CA SER A 46 -1.07 -3.07 13.88
C SER A 46 -0.41 -1.75 14.28
N ILE A 47 0.90 -1.74 14.52
CA ILE A 47 1.64 -0.52 14.88
C ILE A 47 1.52 0.54 13.78
N MET A 48 1.64 0.12 12.51
CA MET A 48 1.48 1.03 11.37
C MET A 48 0.03 1.46 11.20
N GLN A 49 -0.93 0.55 11.38
CA GLN A 49 -2.36 0.86 11.29
C GLN A 49 -2.78 1.89 12.33
N ASP A 50 -2.35 1.71 13.58
CA ASP A 50 -2.61 2.64 14.69
C ASP A 50 -1.93 3.99 14.48
N GLY A 51 -0.69 3.97 13.96
CA GLY A 51 0.05 5.18 13.61
C GLY A 51 -0.69 6.01 12.55
N VAL A 52 -1.16 5.35 11.49
CA VAL A 52 -1.97 5.98 10.44
C VAL A 52 -3.28 6.54 11.01
N ALA A 53 -4.02 5.76 11.80
CA ALA A 53 -5.28 6.20 12.38
C ALA A 53 -5.11 7.49 13.22
N LYS A 54 -4.04 7.57 14.03
CA LYS A 54 -3.70 8.76 14.80
C LYS A 54 -3.32 9.94 13.91
N ALA A 55 -2.53 9.72 12.86
CA ALA A 55 -2.13 10.77 11.93
C ALA A 55 -3.34 11.36 11.18
N VAL A 56 -4.25 10.51 10.70
CA VAL A 56 -5.49 10.90 10.00
C VAL A 56 -6.37 11.77 10.89
N LYS A 57 -6.54 11.37 12.17
CA LYS A 57 -7.27 12.17 13.15
C LYS A 57 -6.63 13.55 13.38
N ARG A 58 -5.30 13.60 13.49
CA ARG A 58 -4.55 14.86 13.66
C ARG A 58 -4.62 15.76 12.42
N ALA A 59 -4.72 15.16 11.23
CA ALA A 59 -4.84 15.89 9.97
C ALA A 59 -6.27 16.42 9.70
N GLY A 60 -7.25 16.11 10.56
CA GLY A 60 -8.64 16.55 10.36
C GLY A 60 -9.34 15.88 9.19
N ILE A 61 -8.87 14.70 8.76
CA ILE A 61 -9.46 13.97 7.64
C ILE A 61 -10.66 13.16 8.15
N ASN A 62 -11.85 13.51 7.69
CA ASN A 62 -13.11 12.85 8.08
C ASN A 62 -13.38 11.55 7.31
N LYS A 63 -12.60 11.26 6.25
CA LYS A 63 -12.71 10.02 5.48
C LYS A 63 -11.96 8.89 6.15
N ARG A 64 -12.43 7.65 5.97
CA ARG A 64 -11.71 6.45 6.41
C ARG A 64 -10.42 6.29 5.60
N VAL A 65 -9.28 6.42 6.26
CA VAL A 65 -7.95 6.24 5.68
C VAL A 65 -7.22 5.12 6.40
N THR A 66 -6.68 4.17 5.65
CA THR A 66 -5.91 3.02 6.14
C THR A 66 -4.60 2.89 5.38
N CYS A 67 -3.72 1.98 5.79
CA CYS A 67 -2.50 1.66 5.03
C CYS A 67 -2.82 1.26 3.56
N HIS A 68 -3.95 0.57 3.31
CA HIS A 68 -4.37 0.24 1.96
C HIS A 68 -4.76 1.48 1.15
N THR A 69 -5.33 2.51 1.78
CA THR A 69 -5.64 3.79 1.12
C THR A 69 -4.39 4.42 0.52
N PHE A 70 -3.26 4.41 1.23
CA PHE A 70 -1.99 4.91 0.67
C PHE A 70 -1.50 4.10 -0.52
N ARG A 71 -1.62 2.77 -0.47
CA ARG A 71 -1.31 1.89 -1.62
C ARG A 71 -2.18 2.23 -2.82
N HIS A 72 -3.46 2.50 -2.59
CA HIS A 72 -4.39 2.92 -3.65
C HIS A 72 -4.00 4.29 -4.23
N SER A 73 -3.71 5.28 -3.38
CA SER A 73 -3.28 6.60 -3.81
C SER A 73 -1.98 6.56 -4.61
N PHE A 74 -1.00 5.74 -4.19
CA PHE A 74 0.24 5.55 -4.94
C PHE A 74 -0.02 5.05 -6.37
N ALA A 75 -0.85 4.00 -6.51
CA ALA A 75 -1.23 3.48 -7.82
C ALA A 75 -1.93 4.54 -8.68
N ASN A 76 -2.88 5.28 -8.09
CA ASN A 76 -3.62 6.31 -8.81
C ASN A 76 -2.71 7.46 -9.26
N HIS A 77 -1.77 7.90 -8.42
CA HIS A 77 -0.82 8.96 -8.79
C HIS A 77 0.12 8.53 -9.91
N LEU A 78 0.51 7.25 -9.98
CA LEU A 78 1.29 6.73 -11.10
C LEU A 78 0.47 6.71 -12.39
N LEU A 79 -0.79 6.29 -12.34
CA LEU A 79 -1.65 6.32 -13.53
C LEU A 79 -1.96 7.75 -13.98
N ASP A 80 -2.24 8.65 -13.04
CA ASP A 80 -2.50 10.08 -13.31
C ASP A 80 -1.26 10.78 -13.91
N SER A 81 -0.04 10.29 -13.63
CA SER A 81 1.20 10.80 -14.26
C SER A 81 1.49 10.21 -15.65
N GLY A 82 0.59 9.36 -16.18
CA GLY A 82 0.74 8.71 -17.48
C GLY A 82 1.61 7.44 -17.45
N THR A 83 1.89 6.88 -16.27
CA THR A 83 2.64 5.63 -16.15
C THR A 83 1.81 4.46 -16.70
N ASP A 84 2.42 3.60 -17.51
CA ASP A 84 1.74 2.43 -18.06
C ASP A 84 1.25 1.47 -16.96
N ILE A 85 0.08 0.89 -17.17
CA ILE A 85 -0.57 0.01 -16.19
C ILE A 85 0.25 -1.26 -15.89
N ARG A 86 1.04 -1.77 -16.84
CA ARG A 86 1.94 -2.91 -16.60
C ARG A 86 3.06 -2.52 -15.64
N THR A 87 3.61 -1.32 -15.78
CA THR A 87 4.62 -0.79 -14.87
C THR A 87 4.05 -0.63 -13.47
N VAL A 88 2.84 -0.07 -13.33
CA VAL A 88 2.15 0.04 -12.03
C VAL A 88 1.90 -1.34 -11.42
N GLN A 89 1.49 -2.33 -12.22
CA GLN A 89 1.29 -3.70 -11.76
C GLN A 89 2.57 -4.32 -11.16
N VAL A 90 3.71 -4.16 -11.84
CA VAL A 90 5.01 -4.66 -11.37
C VAL A 90 5.41 -3.97 -10.06
N LEU A 91 5.26 -2.65 -9.98
CA LEU A 91 5.60 -1.88 -8.76
C LEU A 91 4.74 -2.27 -7.56
N LEU A 92 3.49 -2.66 -7.78
CA LEU A 92 2.61 -3.16 -6.72
C LEU A 92 2.83 -4.65 -6.41
N GLY A 93 3.55 -5.38 -7.25
CA GLY A 93 3.73 -6.83 -7.11
C GLY A 93 2.42 -7.61 -7.29
N HIS A 94 1.54 -7.16 -8.18
CA HIS A 94 0.29 -7.86 -8.48
C HIS A 94 0.52 -8.96 -9.52
N ASN A 95 0.14 -10.19 -9.19
CA ASN A 95 0.24 -11.33 -10.11
C ASN A 95 -0.79 -11.26 -11.26
N ASP A 96 -1.87 -10.49 -11.11
CA ASP A 96 -2.90 -10.28 -12.13
C ASP A 96 -3.16 -8.78 -12.36
N VAL A 97 -3.25 -8.39 -13.63
CA VAL A 97 -3.59 -7.03 -14.08
C VAL A 97 -4.98 -6.63 -13.57
N LYS A 98 -5.91 -7.58 -13.43
CA LYS A 98 -7.29 -7.30 -12.96
C LYS A 98 -7.33 -6.59 -11.60
N THR A 99 -6.40 -6.91 -10.70
CA THR A 99 -6.30 -6.24 -9.38
C THR A 99 -5.80 -4.79 -9.50
N THR A 100 -5.05 -4.47 -10.56
CA THR A 100 -4.57 -3.12 -10.88
C THR A 100 -5.62 -2.30 -11.66
N MET A 101 -6.47 -2.95 -12.45
CA MET A 101 -7.57 -2.30 -13.19
C MET A 101 -8.61 -1.63 -12.28
N ILE A 102 -8.66 -1.98 -10.99
CA ILE A 102 -9.49 -1.27 -10.00
C ILE A 102 -9.09 0.22 -9.93
N TYR A 103 -7.83 0.56 -10.21
CA TYR A 103 -7.33 1.94 -10.19
C TYR A 103 -7.64 2.73 -11.45
N THR A 104 -7.78 2.07 -12.59
CA THR A 104 -8.07 2.76 -13.84
C THR A 104 -9.47 3.34 -13.87
N HIS A 105 -10.43 2.74 -13.17
CA HIS A 105 -11.80 3.27 -13.08
C HIS A 105 -11.84 4.67 -12.46
N VAL A 106 -11.03 4.91 -11.42
CA VAL A 106 -10.98 6.18 -10.70
C VAL A 106 -10.32 7.28 -11.55
N THR A 107 -9.30 6.94 -12.35
CA THR A 107 -8.71 7.88 -13.31
C THR A 107 -9.65 8.16 -14.49
N LEU A 108 -10.41 7.17 -14.96
CA LEU A 108 -11.42 7.38 -16.03
C LEU A 108 -12.54 8.33 -15.59
N GLU A 109 -13.03 8.23 -14.35
CA GLU A 109 -14.02 9.16 -13.80
C GLU A 109 -13.54 10.63 -13.76
N LYS A 110 -12.23 10.87 -13.69
CA LYS A 110 -11.66 12.22 -13.67
C LYS A 110 -11.46 12.85 -15.05
N GLY A 111 -11.65 12.12 -16.14
CA GLY A 111 -11.10 12.57 -17.43
C GLY A 111 -11.65 11.94 -18.70
N VAL A 112 -12.72 11.14 -18.67
CA VAL A 112 -13.53 11.01 -19.88
C VAL A 112 -14.43 12.24 -19.91
N GLY A 113 -14.05 13.25 -20.70
CA GLY A 113 -14.82 14.46 -20.96
C GLY A 113 -16.16 14.21 -21.69
N THR A 114 -16.85 13.12 -21.35
CA THR A 114 -18.23 12.89 -21.72
C THR A 114 -19.10 13.84 -20.91
N LYS A 115 -19.55 14.90 -21.56
CA LYS A 115 -20.58 15.80 -21.03
C LYS A 115 -21.76 14.98 -20.54
N SER A 116 -22.26 15.31 -19.36
CA SER A 116 -23.48 14.69 -18.84
C SER A 116 -24.63 15.03 -19.78
N PRO A 117 -25.53 14.08 -20.12
CA PRO A 117 -26.77 14.38 -20.83
C PRO A 117 -27.58 15.52 -20.19
N LEU A 118 -27.46 15.70 -18.87
CA LEU A 118 -28.11 16.79 -18.12
C LEU A 118 -27.49 18.16 -18.40
N ASP A 119 -26.21 18.23 -18.76
CA ASP A 119 -25.54 19.50 -19.11
C ASP A 119 -26.13 20.10 -20.39
N PHE A 120 -26.77 19.29 -21.25
CA PHE A 120 -27.46 19.76 -22.45
C PHE A 120 -28.87 20.31 -22.17
N ILE A 121 -29.50 19.93 -21.05
CA ILE A 121 -30.86 20.36 -20.73
C ILE A 121 -30.89 21.74 -20.04
N ILE A 122 -29.80 22.11 -19.37
CA ILE A 122 -29.69 23.37 -18.62
C ILE A 122 -29.37 24.57 -19.54
N ASP A 123 -28.79 24.33 -20.73
CA ASP A 123 -28.43 25.40 -21.68
C ASP A 123 -29.66 25.97 -22.43
N ASP A 124 -30.72 25.18 -22.59
CA ASP A 124 -31.95 25.56 -23.31
C ASP A 124 -32.88 26.50 -22.51
N THR A 125 -32.62 26.75 -21.22
CA THR A 125 -33.49 27.54 -20.34
C THR A 125 -33.03 28.97 -20.09
N GLU A 126 -31.83 29.37 -20.55
CA GLU A 126 -31.29 30.73 -20.36
C GLU A 126 -31.29 31.60 -21.65
N SER A 127 -31.77 31.09 -22.79
CA SER A 127 -31.86 31.85 -24.04
C SER A 127 -33.29 32.32 -24.37
N VAL A 128 -33.88 33.13 -23.50
CA VAL A 128 -35.12 33.91 -23.77
C VAL A 128 -34.80 35.37 -23.98
#